data_AF-A0A0F9RB33-F1
#
_entry.id   AF-A0A0F9RB33-F1
#
_cell.length_a   1.000
_cell.length_b   1.000
_cell.length_c   1.000
_cell.angle_alpha   90.00
_cell.angle_beta   90.00
_cell.angle_gamma   90.00
#
_symmetry.space_group_name_H-M   'P 1'
#
loop_
_entity.id
_entity.type
_entity.pdbx_description
1 polymer ?
#
loop_
_entity_poly.entity_id
_entity_poly.type
_entity_poly.pdbx_seq_one_letter_code
_entity_poly.pdbx_strand_id
1 'polypeptide(L)'
;MIQMRALTKHIVKGMIQLWYGSIASIPGGWQLCDGTNGSPDLDTRYVMGSGAIRNPGEIGGTNSHDHSFTGASHQHTLPAGSDIAAGADFAAIDGIAQGLGSINSGAHQPKFMSLCYIMKL
;
A
#
# COMPACT_ATOMS: atom_id res chain seq x y z
N MET A 1 31.14 50.94 -3.55
CA MET A 1 31.49 49.60 -3.02
C MET A 1 30.25 48.73 -3.04
N ILE A 2 30.43 47.51 -3.53
CA ILE A 2 29.40 46.54 -3.89
C ILE A 2 28.56 46.15 -2.66
N GLN A 3 27.25 46.41 -2.70
CA GLN A 3 26.32 45.78 -1.77
C GLN A 3 26.28 44.29 -2.12
N MET A 4 26.97 43.48 -1.31
CA MET A 4 26.78 42.03 -1.31
C MET A 4 25.30 41.76 -1.02
N ARG A 5 24.51 41.50 -2.06
CA ARG A 5 23.18 40.92 -1.89
C ARG A 5 23.38 39.64 -1.10
N ALA A 6 22.78 39.57 0.08
CA ALA A 6 22.66 38.31 0.80
C ALA A 6 22.03 37.30 -0.17
N LEU A 7 22.78 36.25 -0.52
CA LEU A 7 22.22 35.07 -1.16
C LEU A 7 21.23 34.49 -0.15
N THR A 8 19.96 34.86 -0.25
CA THR A 8 18.92 34.22 0.54
C THR A 8 18.96 32.76 0.15
N LYS A 9 19.45 31.90 1.05
CA LYS A 9 19.54 30.46 0.79
C LYS A 9 18.10 29.96 0.68
N HIS A 10 17.59 29.85 -0.55
CA HIS A 10 16.22 29.41 -0.84
C HIS A 10 15.94 27.98 -0.38
N ILE A 11 16.98 27.23 -0.02
CA ILE A 11 16.90 25.86 0.49
C ILE A 11 17.36 25.82 1.95
N VAL A 12 16.41 25.60 2.87
CA VAL A 12 16.66 25.48 4.32
C VAL A 12 16.78 24.02 4.75
N LYS A 13 17.43 23.81 5.90
CA LYS A 13 17.54 22.47 6.51
C LYS A 13 16.14 21.87 6.70
N GLY A 14 16.02 20.57 6.43
CA GLY A 14 14.76 19.84 6.52
C GLY A 14 13.90 19.86 5.25
N MET A 15 14.26 20.67 4.24
CA MET A 15 13.59 20.60 2.95
C MET A 15 13.88 19.27 2.25
N ILE A 16 12.83 18.64 1.71
CA ILE A 16 12.92 17.38 0.98
C ILE A 16 12.74 17.66 -0.52
N GLN A 17 13.58 17.06 -1.35
CA GLN A 17 13.53 17.14 -2.81
C GLN A 17 13.61 15.76 -3.44
N LEU A 18 13.07 15.64 -4.66
CA LEU A 18 13.23 14.46 -5.50
C LEU A 18 14.61 14.47 -6.16
N TRP A 19 15.28 13.33 -6.13
CA TRP A 19 16.62 13.11 -6.69
C TRP A 19 16.61 11.91 -7.63
N TYR A 20 16.95 12.16 -8.90
CA TYR A 20 16.98 11.12 -9.93
C TYR A 20 18.30 10.33 -9.96
N GLY A 21 19.39 10.89 -9.42
CA GLY A 21 20.70 10.23 -9.42
C GLY A 21 20.77 9.04 -8.45
N SER A 22 21.90 8.34 -8.49
CA SER A 22 22.16 7.25 -7.53
C SER A 22 22.31 7.77 -6.09
N ILE A 23 22.04 6.90 -5.12
CA ILE A 23 22.27 7.18 -3.68
C ILE A 23 23.74 7.55 -3.44
N ALA A 24 24.69 6.87 -4.08
CA ALA A 24 26.12 7.15 -3.95
C ALA A 24 26.53 8.53 -4.51
N SER A 25 25.70 9.12 -5.38
CA SER A 25 25.95 10.43 -6.00
C SER A 25 25.17 11.59 -5.34
N ILE A 26 24.53 11.35 -4.19
CA ILE A 26 23.83 12.40 -3.45
C ILE A 26 24.82 13.54 -3.14
N PRO A 27 24.53 14.80 -3.51
CA PRO A 27 25.45 15.91 -3.29
C PRO A 27 25.72 16.17 -1.81
N GLY A 28 26.92 16.64 -1.50
CA GLY A 28 27.27 17.08 -0.15
C GLY A 28 26.27 18.10 0.40
N GLY A 29 25.95 17.96 1.69
CA GLY A 29 24.92 18.78 2.34
C GLY A 29 23.49 18.27 2.16
N TRP A 30 23.31 17.11 1.56
CA TRP A 30 22.04 16.38 1.49
C TRP A 30 22.21 14.99 2.08
N GLN A 31 21.11 14.38 2.47
CA GLN A 31 21.07 12.98 2.90
C GLN A 31 19.85 12.28 2.33
N LEU A 32 19.88 10.95 2.26
CA LEU A 32 18.72 10.15 1.91
C LEU A 32 17.65 10.28 3.03
N CYS A 33 16.37 10.28 2.65
CA CYS A 33 15.26 10.17 3.59
C CYS A 33 15.02 8.69 3.95
N ASP A 34 15.86 8.14 4.83
CA ASP A 34 15.88 6.72 5.22
C ASP A 34 15.56 6.50 6.71
N GLY A 35 15.09 7.54 7.41
CA GLY A 35 14.80 7.48 8.85
C GLY A 35 16.03 7.77 9.73
N THR A 36 17.22 7.93 9.16
CA THR A 36 18.43 8.25 9.92
C THR A 36 18.63 9.75 10.05
N ASN A 37 19.41 10.16 11.07
CA ASN A 37 19.83 11.55 11.29
C ASN A 37 18.68 12.58 11.28
N GLY A 38 17.51 12.18 11.78
CA GLY A 38 16.30 13.01 11.85
C GLY A 38 15.58 13.21 10.52
N SER A 39 15.95 12.49 9.46
CA SER A 39 15.15 12.41 8.25
C SER A 39 13.92 11.51 8.45
N PRO A 40 12.80 11.74 7.75
CA PRO A 40 11.74 10.75 7.66
C PRO A 40 12.20 9.55 6.81
N ASP A 41 11.67 8.37 7.09
CA ASP A 41 11.81 7.20 6.22
C ASP A 41 10.79 7.29 5.07
N LEU A 42 11.27 7.60 3.87
CA LEU A 42 10.47 7.68 2.65
C LEU A 42 10.85 6.60 1.62
N ASP A 43 11.65 5.60 2.00
CA ASP A 43 11.97 4.50 1.09
C ASP A 43 10.71 3.67 0.80
N THR A 44 10.48 3.38 -0.48
CA THR A 44 9.27 2.66 -0.97
C THR A 44 7.93 3.30 -0.57
N ARG A 45 7.90 4.61 -0.29
CA ARG A 45 6.67 5.33 0.10
C ARG A 45 6.26 6.39 -0.92
N TYR A 46 4.95 6.55 -1.09
CA TYR A 46 4.36 7.68 -1.79
C TYR A 46 4.05 8.81 -0.81
N VAL A 47 4.46 10.03 -1.13
CA VAL A 47 4.20 11.21 -0.29
C VAL A 47 2.77 11.71 -0.47
N MET A 48 2.07 11.91 0.64
CA MET A 48 0.73 12.48 0.70
C MET A 48 0.76 13.85 1.39
N GLY A 49 -0.07 14.78 0.92
CA GLY A 49 -0.24 16.09 1.56
C GLY A 49 -0.76 15.97 3.01
N SER A 50 -0.25 16.84 3.88
CA SER A 50 -0.56 16.86 5.32
C SER A 50 -1.10 18.23 5.74
N GLY A 51 -1.69 18.32 6.94
CA GLY A 51 -1.97 19.59 7.62
C GLY A 51 -3.44 19.85 7.97
N ALA A 52 -4.39 19.28 7.22
CA ALA A 52 -5.82 19.42 7.52
C ALA A 52 -6.38 18.22 8.30
N ILE A 53 -6.11 17.01 7.82
CA ILE A 53 -6.69 15.76 8.34
C ILE A 53 -5.62 14.86 8.97
N ARG A 54 -4.38 14.97 8.47
CA ARG A 54 -3.25 14.13 8.87
C ARG A 54 -2.10 14.99 9.35
N ASN A 55 -1.35 14.44 10.31
CA ASN A 55 -0.14 15.05 10.83
C ASN A 55 1.08 14.70 9.96
N PRO A 56 2.09 15.58 9.86
CA PRO A 56 3.33 15.25 9.18
C PRO A 56 3.98 14.01 9.81
N GLY A 57 4.36 13.04 8.97
CA GLY A 57 4.95 11.78 9.43
C GLY A 57 3.95 10.66 9.70
N GLU A 58 2.65 10.89 9.56
CA GLU A 58 1.69 9.77 9.52
C GLU A 58 1.97 8.84 8.33
N ILE A 59 1.95 7.54 8.61
CA ILE A 59 2.20 6.46 7.65
C ILE A 59 0.92 5.64 7.49
N GLY A 60 0.65 5.18 6.27
CA GLY A 60 -0.45 4.27 5.99
C GLY A 60 -0.33 3.62 4.62
N GLY A 61 -1.31 2.76 4.30
CA GLY A 61 -1.35 2.01 3.05
C GLY A 61 -0.59 0.69 3.11
N THR A 62 -0.84 -0.17 2.12
CA THR A 62 -0.19 -1.47 1.95
C THR A 62 0.17 -1.67 0.48
N ASN A 63 1.23 -2.42 0.21
CA ASN A 63 1.63 -2.74 -1.16
C ASN A 63 0.67 -3.72 -1.85
N SER A 64 0.00 -4.55 -1.05
CA SER A 64 -1.00 -5.53 -1.48
C SER A 64 -2.20 -5.45 -0.56
N HIS A 65 -3.36 -5.82 -1.09
CA HIS A 65 -4.51 -6.16 -0.26
C HIS A 65 -5.24 -7.37 -0.84
N ASP A 66 -6.00 -8.01 0.04
CA ASP A 66 -6.80 -9.17 -0.29
C ASP A 66 -8.28 -8.79 -0.27
N HIS A 67 -9.03 -9.36 -1.20
CA HIS A 67 -10.48 -9.32 -1.15
C HIS A 67 -10.99 -10.64 -0.59
N SER A 68 -11.56 -10.59 0.62
CA SER A 68 -12.31 -11.70 1.19
C SER A 68 -13.77 -11.60 0.75
N PHE A 69 -14.39 -12.74 0.44
CA PHE A 69 -15.84 -12.81 0.30
C PHE A 69 -16.44 -13.79 1.31
N THR A 70 -17.66 -13.49 1.72
CA THR A 70 -18.55 -14.42 2.42
C THR A 70 -19.79 -14.59 1.57
N GLY A 71 -19.99 -15.78 1.02
CA GLY A 71 -21.23 -16.11 0.31
C GLY A 71 -22.31 -16.47 1.31
N ALA A 72 -23.55 -16.01 1.10
CA ALA A 72 -24.68 -16.51 1.90
C ALA A 72 -24.85 -18.01 1.67
N SER A 73 -25.12 -18.75 2.76
CA SER A 73 -25.48 -20.17 2.70
C SER A 73 -26.65 -20.37 1.73
N HIS A 74 -26.53 -21.36 0.86
CA HIS A 74 -27.62 -21.83 0.02
C HIS A 74 -27.64 -23.36 0.00
N GLN A 75 -28.83 -23.93 -0.25
CA GLN A 75 -29.03 -25.38 -0.31
C GLN A 75 -29.20 -25.82 -1.76
N HIS A 76 -28.60 -26.95 -2.10
CA HIS A 76 -28.91 -27.66 -3.34
C HIS A 76 -30.03 -28.66 -3.05
N THR A 77 -31.21 -28.43 -3.61
CA THR A 77 -32.28 -29.42 -3.61
C THR A 77 -32.08 -30.31 -4.82
N LEU A 78 -31.83 -31.60 -4.62
CA LEU A 78 -32.01 -32.60 -5.66
C LEU A 78 -33.50 -32.94 -5.71
N PRO A 79 -34.23 -32.62 -6.80
CA PRO A 79 -35.58 -33.13 -6.97
C PRO A 79 -35.51 -34.65 -6.97
N ALA A 80 -36.42 -35.33 -6.27
CA ALA A 80 -36.50 -36.77 -6.34
C ALA A 80 -36.68 -37.20 -7.80
N GLY A 81 -35.67 -37.85 -8.37
CA GLY A 81 -35.78 -38.54 -9.65
C GLY A 81 -36.59 -39.83 -9.48
N SER A 82 -37.20 -40.31 -10.55
CA SER A 82 -37.82 -41.63 -10.65
C SER A 82 -36.82 -42.79 -10.58
N ASP A 83 -35.55 -42.49 -10.32
CA ASP A 83 -34.41 -43.32 -10.68
C ASP A 83 -33.89 -44.15 -9.49
N ILE A 84 -34.45 -43.94 -8.28
CA ILE A 84 -34.09 -44.67 -7.07
C ILE A 84 -35.27 -45.53 -6.61
N ALA A 85 -35.07 -46.84 -6.61
CA ALA A 85 -36.06 -47.82 -6.19
C ALA A 85 -36.37 -47.72 -4.68
N ALA A 86 -37.61 -48.07 -4.30
CA ALA A 86 -38.02 -48.12 -2.91
C ALA A 86 -37.11 -49.06 -2.09
N GLY A 87 -36.54 -48.54 -0.99
CA GLY A 87 -35.66 -49.30 -0.08
C GLY A 87 -34.16 -49.00 -0.17
N ALA A 88 -33.72 -48.05 -1.01
CA ALA A 88 -32.37 -47.51 -0.91
C ALA A 88 -32.34 -46.38 0.15
N ASP A 89 -31.48 -46.52 1.16
CA ASP A 89 -31.32 -45.53 2.24
C ASP A 89 -30.80 -44.19 1.67
N PHE A 90 -31.70 -43.28 1.36
CA PHE A 90 -31.35 -41.90 1.01
C PHE A 90 -31.17 -41.08 2.28
N ALA A 91 -29.92 -40.84 2.68
CA ALA A 91 -29.59 -39.82 3.66
C ALA A 91 -29.36 -38.49 2.93
N ALA A 92 -30.30 -37.56 3.03
CA ALA A 92 -30.07 -36.18 2.63
C ALA A 92 -28.99 -35.60 3.55
N ILE A 93 -27.77 -35.46 3.05
CA ILE A 93 -26.71 -34.74 3.79
C ILE A 93 -26.91 -33.26 3.49
N ASP A 94 -27.58 -32.52 4.38
CA ASP A 94 -27.74 -31.07 4.31
C ASP A 94 -26.56 -30.36 5.01
N GLY A 95 -25.38 -30.44 4.41
CA GLY A 95 -24.22 -29.70 4.91
C GLY A 95 -24.39 -28.18 4.72
N ILE A 96 -24.58 -27.42 5.80
CA ILE A 96 -24.48 -25.95 5.77
C ILE A 96 -22.99 -25.57 5.74
N ALA A 97 -22.39 -25.52 4.55
CA ALA A 97 -21.04 -25.01 4.37
C ALA A 97 -21.09 -23.57 3.85
N GLN A 98 -20.61 -22.62 4.65
CA GLN A 98 -20.34 -21.26 4.17
C GLN A 98 -19.15 -21.33 3.21
N GLY A 99 -19.32 -20.85 1.98
CA GLY A 99 -18.20 -20.69 1.05
C GLY A 99 -17.32 -19.55 1.51
N LEU A 100 -16.15 -19.88 2.06
CA LEU A 100 -15.08 -18.94 2.37
C LEU A 100 -14.02 -19.00 1.28
N GLY A 101 -13.58 -17.85 0.79
CA GLY A 101 -12.49 -17.80 -0.17
C GLY A 101 -11.86 -16.42 -0.28
N SER A 102 -10.63 -16.39 -0.78
CA SER A 102 -9.96 -15.19 -1.23
C SER A 102 -9.98 -15.18 -2.75
N ILE A 103 -10.46 -14.09 -3.35
CA ILE A 103 -10.61 -14.00 -4.81
C ILE A 103 -9.31 -13.57 -5.51
N ASN A 104 -8.35 -12.98 -4.78
CA ASN A 104 -6.97 -12.73 -5.21
C ASN A 104 -6.22 -11.81 -4.23
N SER A 105 -4.88 -11.90 -4.27
CA SER A 105 -3.97 -10.86 -3.78
C SER A 105 -3.37 -10.14 -4.98
N GLY A 106 -3.27 -8.81 -4.92
CA GLY A 106 -2.78 -8.00 -6.04
C GLY A 106 -2.04 -6.74 -5.59
N ALA A 107 -0.88 -6.50 -6.20
CA ALA A 107 -0.15 -5.26 -6.00
C ALA A 107 -0.96 -4.07 -6.56
N HIS A 108 -1.12 -3.02 -5.75
CA HIS A 108 -1.97 -1.86 -6.08
C HIS A 108 -1.20 -0.65 -6.60
N GLN A 109 0.06 -0.84 -6.97
CA GLN A 109 0.97 0.24 -7.37
C GLN A 109 0.67 0.64 -8.83
N PRO A 110 0.25 1.90 -9.10
CA PRO A 110 0.14 2.40 -10.46
C PRO A 110 1.51 2.42 -11.16
N LYS A 111 1.55 2.57 -12.49
CA LYS A 111 2.83 2.77 -13.21
C LYS A 111 3.60 3.94 -12.59
N PHE A 112 4.84 3.71 -12.17
CA PHE A 112 5.68 4.69 -11.48
C PHE A 112 7.11 4.73 -12.02
N MET A 113 7.79 5.85 -11.77
CA MET A 113 9.24 5.99 -11.90
C MET A 113 9.79 6.34 -10.51
N SER A 114 10.71 5.52 -10.00
CA SER A 114 11.28 5.74 -8.66
C SER A 114 12.40 6.77 -8.69
N LEU A 115 12.34 7.73 -7.77
CA LEU A 115 13.40 8.70 -7.47
C LEU A 115 13.66 8.62 -5.97
N CYS A 116 14.87 9.00 -5.56
CA CYS A 116 15.21 9.12 -4.14
C CYS A 116 14.56 10.39 -3.57
N TYR A 117 14.10 10.32 -2.32
CA TYR A 117 13.85 11.52 -1.52
C TYR A 117 15.13 11.89 -0.79
N ILE A 118 15.60 13.13 -0.95
CA ILE A 118 16.76 13.65 -0.22
C ILE A 118 16.39 14.86 0.63
N MET A 119 16.93 14.93 1.85
CA MET A 119 16.70 16.02 2.79
C MET A 119 17.94 16.91 2.90
N LYS A 120 17.73 18.22 2.87
CA LYS A 120 18.80 19.20 3.10
C LYS A 120 19.26 19.13 4.56
N LEU A 121 20.56 18.95 4.76
CA LEU A 121 21.25 19.03 6.04
C LEU A 121 21.38 20.47 6.58
#